data_AF-A0A812RA39-F1
#
_entry.id   AF-A0A812RA39-F1
#
_cell.length_a   1.000
_cell.length_b   1.000
_cell.length_c   1.000
_cell.angle_alpha   90.00
_cell.angle_beta   90.00
_cell.angle_gamma   90.00
#
_symmetry.space_group_name_H-M   'P 1'
#
loop_
_entity.id
_entity.type
_entity.pdbx_description
1 polymer ?
#
loop_
_entity_poly.entity_id
_entity_poly.type
_entity_poly.pdbx_seq_one_letter_code
_entity_poly.pdbx_strand_id
1 'polypeptide(L)'
;MITDLAFLILEDDVGNVASVKAVRLMRVFRFVMAFRTLITSILYTLKSLFWALMLLIVIVYVFGVLFTQAVNDFLLEHDAAISTVLTARELELANKYFGSLANSMLSLYMSIAGGVSWEDVISPLLAVSEIWGFLFLFYISFTLFAVLNVVTGVFCQSAIESAQNDHTAVVHSILKNKKAHVDKIKALFSKLGDDKTGAITFAMFEEKINSPAVQAYFEVLGLDVWDDAGLMSRVSG
;
A
#
# COMPACT_ATOMS: atom_id res chain seq x y z
N MET A 1 20.25 3.08 9.05
CA MET A 1 21.41 3.84 8.50
C MET A 1 21.38 5.31 8.88
N ILE A 2 20.40 6.13 8.46
CA ILE A 2 20.33 7.56 8.89
C ILE A 2 19.98 7.69 10.37
N THR A 3 19.13 6.80 10.90
CA THR A 3 18.77 6.77 12.32
C THR A 3 19.91 6.32 13.23
N ASP A 4 20.78 5.42 12.75
CA ASP A 4 21.88 4.87 13.55
C ASP A 4 23.06 5.85 13.58
N LEU A 5 23.31 6.54 12.47
CA LEU A 5 24.31 7.61 12.39
C LEU A 5 23.90 8.82 13.25
N ALA A 6 22.60 9.15 13.30
CA ALA A 6 22.09 10.20 14.17
C ALA A 6 22.11 9.82 15.66
N PHE A 7 22.01 8.53 15.98
CA PHE A 7 22.11 8.03 17.35
C PHE A 7 23.56 8.11 17.87
N LEU A 8 24.53 7.71 17.03
CA LEU A 8 25.97 7.83 17.34
C LEU A 8 26.41 9.28 17.54
N ILE A 9 25.92 10.23 16.74
CA ILE A 9 26.26 11.66 16.88
C ILE A 9 25.64 12.28 18.16
N LEU A 10 24.59 11.68 18.73
CA LEU A 10 23.93 12.20 19.93
C LEU A 10 24.45 11.59 21.23
N GLU A 11 25.14 10.46 21.16
CA GLU A 11 25.73 9.81 22.34
C GLU A 11 27.00 10.55 22.81
N ASP A 12 27.67 11.28 21.91
CA ASP A 12 28.87 12.08 22.22
C ASP A 12 28.58 13.46 22.84
N ASP A 13 27.34 13.97 22.83
CA ASP A 13 27.02 15.37 23.20
C ASP A 13 25.97 15.45 24.34
N VAL A 14 26.31 14.92 25.51
CA VAL A 14 25.44 14.73 26.70
C VAL A 14 25.21 16.04 27.50
N GLY A 15 25.31 17.20 26.87
CA GLY A 15 25.54 18.46 27.60
C GLY A 15 24.80 19.73 27.19
N ASN A 16 23.59 19.74 26.59
CA ASN A 16 22.76 20.97 26.60
C ASN A 16 21.32 20.81 26.05
N VAL A 17 20.48 21.82 26.28
CA VAL A 17 19.09 22.00 25.77
C VAL A 17 18.91 21.71 24.26
N ALA A 18 20.00 21.75 23.49
CA ALA A 18 20.06 21.32 22.09
C ALA A 18 19.69 19.82 21.90
N SER A 19 20.10 18.93 22.82
CA SER A 19 19.84 17.49 22.74
C SER A 19 18.35 17.17 22.89
N VAL A 20 17.62 17.92 23.74
CA VAL A 20 16.15 17.79 23.88
C VAL A 20 15.43 18.23 22.60
N LYS A 21 15.92 19.29 21.94
CA LYS A 21 15.39 19.75 20.64
C LYS A 21 15.67 18.75 19.52
N ALA A 22 16.87 18.14 19.51
CA ALA A 22 17.25 17.12 18.54
C ALA A 22 16.40 15.84 18.68
N VAL A 23 16.16 15.37 19.90
CA VAL A 23 15.26 14.23 20.17
C VAL A 23 13.83 14.55 19.71
N ARG A 24 13.34 15.77 19.94
CA ARG A 24 12.02 16.20 19.46
C ARG A 24 11.94 16.22 17.94
N LEU A 25 12.96 16.75 17.26
CA LEU A 25 13.06 16.74 15.79
C LEU A 25 13.12 15.31 15.23
N MET A 26 13.90 14.42 15.83
CA MET A 26 13.98 13.02 15.42
C MET A 26 12.65 12.28 15.58
N ARG A 27 11.91 12.54 16.66
CA ARG A 27 10.56 11.98 16.84
C ARG A 27 9.62 12.43 15.73
N VAL A 28 9.64 13.72 15.39
CA VAL A 28 8.84 14.28 14.28
C VAL A 28 9.29 13.70 12.93
N PHE A 29 10.59 13.57 12.69
CA PHE A 29 11.12 12.96 11.46
C PHE A 29 10.73 11.49 11.32
N ARG A 30 10.82 10.70 12.40
CA ARG A 30 10.33 9.31 12.40
C ARG A 30 8.83 9.24 12.12
N PHE A 31 8.05 10.15 12.71
CA PHE A 31 6.60 10.21 12.45
C PHE A 31 6.28 10.56 11.00
N VAL A 32 6.97 11.54 10.41
CA VAL A 32 6.78 11.94 9.00
C VAL A 32 7.18 10.82 8.04
N MET A 33 8.28 10.10 8.33
CA MET A 33 8.68 8.95 7.54
C MET A 33 7.70 7.78 7.65
N ALA A 34 7.22 7.47 8.87
CA ALA A 34 6.19 6.46 9.08
C ALA A 34 4.88 6.81 8.34
N PHE A 35 4.46 8.08 8.42
CA PHE A 35 3.27 8.59 7.74
C PHE A 35 3.39 8.51 6.21
N ARG A 36 4.54 8.89 5.63
CA ARG A 36 4.80 8.73 4.20
C ARG A 36 4.74 7.27 3.76
N THR A 37 5.28 6.35 4.55
CA THR A 37 5.26 4.90 4.26
C THR A 37 3.83 4.36 4.27
N LEU A 38 3.02 4.77 5.25
CA LEU A 38 1.60 4.44 5.32
C LEU A 38 0.81 5.00 4.13
N ILE A 39 1.03 6.26 3.75
CA ILE A 39 0.38 6.86 2.58
C ILE A 39 0.73 6.10 1.30
N THR A 40 2.01 5.80 1.08
CA THR A 40 2.44 5.05 -0.11
C THR A 40 1.79 3.67 -0.15
N SER A 41 1.69 3.00 1.00
CA SER A 41 1.01 1.70 1.12
C SER A 41 -0.49 1.81 0.81
N ILE A 42 -1.16 2.84 1.35
CA ILE A 42 -2.58 3.10 1.07
C ILE A 42 -2.79 3.39 -0.41
N LEU A 43 -2.01 4.30 -1.02
CA LEU A 43 -2.10 4.64 -2.44
C LEU A 43 -1.91 3.42 -3.34
N TYR A 44 -1.01 2.50 -2.95
CA TYR A 44 -0.81 1.25 -3.66
C TYR A 44 -2.08 0.37 -3.60
N THR A 45 -2.65 0.19 -2.41
CA THR A 45 -3.90 -0.58 -2.24
C THR A 45 -5.13 0.09 -2.86
N LEU A 46 -5.15 1.43 -2.98
CA LEU A 46 -6.24 2.16 -3.62
C LEU A 46 -6.31 1.86 -5.12
N LYS A 47 -5.18 1.59 -5.77
CA LYS A 47 -5.16 1.22 -7.20
C LYS A 47 -5.87 -0.11 -7.46
N SER A 48 -5.66 -1.11 -6.62
CA SER A 48 -6.36 -2.39 -6.75
C SER A 48 -7.82 -2.29 -6.31
N LEU A 49 -8.09 -1.49 -5.27
CA LEU A 49 -9.46 -1.18 -4.84
C LEU A 49 -10.27 -0.49 -5.94
N PHE A 50 -9.66 0.39 -6.73
CA PHE A 50 -10.34 1.09 -7.83
C PHE A 50 -10.97 0.12 -8.83
N TRP A 51 -10.27 -0.92 -9.23
CA TRP A 51 -10.80 -1.93 -10.16
C TRP A 51 -11.93 -2.76 -9.53
N ALA A 52 -11.80 -3.09 -8.25
CA ALA A 52 -12.84 -3.77 -7.48
C ALA A 52 -14.12 -2.91 -7.37
N LEU A 53 -13.97 -1.61 -7.08
CA LEU A 53 -15.09 -0.67 -7.03
C LEU A 53 -15.72 -0.47 -8.41
N MET A 54 -14.93 -0.43 -9.48
CA MET A 54 -15.45 -0.39 -10.85
C MET A 54 -16.31 -1.61 -11.17
N LEU A 55 -15.87 -2.81 -10.78
CA LEU A 55 -16.69 -4.02 -10.93
C LEU A 55 -18.00 -3.92 -10.14
N LEU A 56 -17.94 -3.43 -8.90
CA LEU A 56 -19.14 -3.21 -8.08
C LEU A 56 -20.12 -2.22 -8.75
N ILE A 57 -19.62 -1.11 -9.30
CA ILE A 57 -20.43 -0.13 -10.03
C ILE A 57 -21.11 -0.76 -11.23
N VAL A 58 -20.41 -1.61 -11.99
CA VAL A 58 -20.99 -2.32 -13.15
C VAL A 58 -22.11 -3.25 -12.70
N ILE A 59 -21.92 -4.01 -11.61
CA ILE A 59 -22.96 -4.89 -11.06
C ILE A 59 -24.17 -4.07 -10.63
N VAL A 60 -23.96 -2.98 -9.87
CA VAL A 60 -25.02 -2.07 -9.42
C VAL A 60 -25.75 -1.44 -10.61
N TYR A 61 -25.04 -1.08 -11.68
CA TYR A 61 -25.64 -0.56 -12.90
C TYR A 61 -26.55 -1.58 -13.58
N VAL A 62 -26.08 -2.82 -13.77
CA VAL A 62 -26.86 -3.89 -14.43
C VAL A 62 -28.14 -4.17 -13.66
N PHE A 63 -28.05 -4.42 -12.35
CA PHE A 63 -29.25 -4.64 -11.52
C PHE A 63 -30.11 -3.38 -11.41
N GLY A 64 -29.50 -2.20 -11.39
CA GLY A 64 -30.20 -0.92 -11.39
C GLY A 64 -31.10 -0.78 -12.62
N VAL A 65 -30.58 -1.06 -13.81
CA VAL A 65 -31.35 -1.05 -15.07
C VAL A 65 -32.50 -2.05 -15.01
N LEU A 66 -32.23 -3.30 -14.59
CA LEU A 66 -33.25 -4.34 -14.52
C LEU A 66 -34.42 -3.95 -13.61
N PHE A 67 -34.14 -3.47 -12.39
CA PHE A 67 -35.19 -3.10 -11.46
C PHE A 67 -35.90 -1.79 -11.81
N THR A 68 -35.18 -0.80 -12.37
CA THR A 68 -35.82 0.41 -12.93
C THR A 68 -36.82 0.02 -14.00
N GLN A 69 -36.43 -0.84 -14.95
CA GLN A 69 -37.32 -1.27 -16.03
C GLN A 69 -38.51 -2.06 -15.49
N ALA A 70 -38.27 -3.06 -14.64
CA ALA A 70 -39.32 -3.87 -14.03
C ALA A 70 -40.41 -3.03 -13.35
N VAL A 71 -40.02 -2.04 -12.55
CA VAL A 71 -40.95 -1.19 -11.82
C VAL A 71 -41.66 -0.23 -12.77
N ASN A 72 -40.95 0.43 -13.67
CA ASN A 72 -41.57 1.40 -14.58
C ASN A 72 -42.52 0.72 -15.58
N ASP A 73 -42.16 -0.44 -16.12
CA ASP A 73 -43.01 -1.20 -17.04
C ASP A 73 -44.30 -1.63 -16.34
N PHE A 74 -44.20 -2.10 -15.09
CA PHE A 74 -45.37 -2.45 -14.28
C PHE A 74 -46.29 -1.26 -14.01
N LEU A 75 -45.70 -0.11 -13.66
CA LEU A 75 -46.45 1.12 -13.42
C LEU A 75 -47.16 1.64 -14.68
N LEU A 76 -46.49 1.55 -15.84
CA LEU A 76 -47.07 1.95 -17.13
C LEU A 76 -48.20 1.01 -17.58
N GLU A 77 -48.05 -0.29 -17.38
CA GLU A 77 -49.07 -1.28 -17.74
C GLU A 77 -50.35 -1.13 -16.88
N HIS A 78 -50.19 -0.73 -15.61
CA HIS A 78 -51.29 -0.62 -14.65
C HIS A 78 -51.71 0.81 -14.35
N ASP A 79 -51.34 1.81 -15.16
CA ASP A 79 -51.54 3.24 -14.85
C ASP A 79 -52.98 3.59 -14.43
N ALA A 80 -53.98 3.06 -15.15
CA ALA A 80 -55.40 3.29 -14.84
C ALA A 80 -55.91 2.56 -13.58
N ALA A 81 -55.20 1.53 -13.11
CA ALA A 81 -55.58 0.66 -11.99
C ALA A 81 -54.55 0.64 -10.84
N ILE A 82 -53.52 1.50 -10.89
CA ILE A 82 -52.40 1.51 -9.95
C ILE A 82 -52.87 1.55 -8.50
N SER A 83 -53.88 2.38 -8.22
CA SER A 83 -54.46 2.58 -6.88
C SER A 83 -55.16 1.35 -6.32
N THR A 84 -55.44 0.34 -7.15
CA THR A 84 -56.05 -0.94 -6.76
C THR A 84 -55.05 -2.07 -6.62
N VAL A 85 -53.89 -1.95 -7.29
CA VAL A 85 -52.85 -2.98 -7.34
C VAL A 85 -51.76 -2.71 -6.29
N LEU A 86 -51.38 -1.44 -6.13
CA LEU A 86 -50.36 -1.00 -5.19
C LEU A 86 -51.00 -0.17 -4.08
N THR A 87 -50.52 -0.38 -2.85
CA THR A 87 -50.81 0.56 -1.77
C THR A 87 -50.10 1.90 -2.01
N ALA A 88 -50.62 2.98 -1.43
CA ALA A 88 -50.00 4.30 -1.53
C ALA A 88 -48.52 4.30 -1.07
N ARG A 89 -48.20 3.48 -0.06
CA ARG A 89 -46.82 3.31 0.43
C ARG A 89 -45.93 2.61 -0.60
N GLU A 90 -46.39 1.52 -1.21
CA GLU A 90 -45.58 0.81 -2.21
C GLU A 90 -45.31 1.66 -3.44
N LEU A 91 -46.30 2.45 -3.88
CA LEU A 91 -46.12 3.41 -4.97
C LEU A 91 -45.11 4.51 -4.63
N GLU A 92 -45.12 5.02 -3.39
CA GLU A 92 -44.12 5.99 -2.93
C GLU A 92 -42.71 5.38 -2.93
N LEU A 93 -42.56 4.16 -2.39
CA LEU A 93 -41.27 3.45 -2.34
C LEU A 93 -40.77 3.08 -3.73
N ALA A 94 -41.67 2.63 -4.63
CA ALA A 94 -41.36 2.35 -6.03
C ALA A 94 -40.78 3.58 -6.74
N ASN A 95 -41.42 4.75 -6.59
CA ASN A 95 -40.92 5.99 -7.18
C ASN A 95 -39.62 6.47 -6.53
N LYS A 96 -39.51 6.36 -5.19
CA LYS A 96 -38.33 6.80 -4.44
C LYS A 96 -37.09 5.99 -4.80
N TYR A 97 -37.20 4.66 -4.84
CA TYR A 97 -36.05 3.78 -5.05
C TYR A 97 -35.83 3.43 -6.52
N PHE A 98 -36.89 3.33 -7.33
CA PHE A 98 -36.82 2.85 -8.71
C PHE A 98 -37.35 3.81 -9.79
N GLY A 99 -37.76 5.03 -9.41
CA GLY A 99 -38.28 6.03 -10.35
C GLY A 99 -37.25 6.57 -11.34
N SER A 100 -35.96 6.33 -11.12
CA SER A 100 -34.91 6.56 -12.11
C SER A 100 -33.77 5.57 -11.95
N LEU A 101 -32.95 5.44 -13.00
CA LEU A 101 -31.75 4.59 -12.96
C LEU A 101 -30.77 5.05 -11.88
N ALA A 102 -30.55 6.36 -11.74
CA ALA A 102 -29.67 6.91 -10.72
C ALA A 102 -30.17 6.59 -9.30
N ASN A 103 -31.48 6.74 -9.07
CA ASN A 103 -32.09 6.38 -7.79
C ASN A 103 -31.98 4.88 -7.51
N SER A 104 -32.16 4.04 -8.53
CA SER A 104 -32.04 2.58 -8.40
C SER A 104 -30.63 2.17 -8.03
N MET A 105 -29.62 2.69 -8.74
CA MET A 105 -28.22 2.45 -8.44
C MET A 105 -27.85 2.90 -7.02
N LEU A 106 -28.32 4.09 -6.61
CA LEU A 106 -28.09 4.59 -5.26
C LEU A 106 -28.78 3.71 -4.21
N SER A 107 -30.01 3.26 -4.46
CA SER A 107 -30.79 2.43 -3.54
C SER A 107 -30.17 1.04 -3.34
N LEU A 108 -29.69 0.44 -4.42
CA LEU A 108 -28.95 -0.81 -4.39
C LEU A 108 -27.65 -0.67 -3.59
N TYR A 109 -26.89 0.41 -3.84
CA TYR A 109 -25.69 0.71 -3.05
C TYR A 109 -26.01 0.95 -1.56
N MET A 110 -27.06 1.72 -1.26
CA MET A 110 -27.49 1.96 0.12
C MET A 110 -27.91 0.66 0.84
N SER A 111 -28.52 -0.29 0.12
CA SER A 111 -28.98 -1.57 0.68
C SER A 111 -27.81 -2.44 1.14
N ILE A 112 -26.67 -2.40 0.45
CA ILE A 112 -25.46 -3.15 0.84
C ILE A 112 -24.56 -2.35 1.80
N ALA A 113 -24.61 -1.02 1.75
CA ALA A 113 -23.80 -0.14 2.59
C ALA A 113 -24.44 0.19 3.94
N GLY A 114 -25.68 -0.26 4.19
CA GLY A 114 -26.43 0.02 5.42
C GLY A 114 -27.03 1.43 5.48
N GLY A 115 -27.21 2.10 4.34
CA GLY A 115 -27.85 3.41 4.25
C GLY A 115 -29.38 3.38 4.30
N VAL A 116 -29.99 2.23 3.98
CA VAL A 116 -31.43 2.01 4.02
C VAL A 116 -31.72 0.55 4.39
N SER A 117 -32.87 0.28 5.01
CA SER A 117 -33.33 -1.10 5.18
C SER A 117 -33.59 -1.72 3.82
N TRP A 118 -32.98 -2.87 3.54
CA TRP A 118 -33.23 -3.62 2.31
C TRP A 118 -34.69 -4.08 2.22
N GLU A 119 -35.40 -4.17 3.35
CA GLU A 119 -36.84 -4.46 3.42
C GLU A 119 -37.68 -3.37 2.74
N ASP A 120 -37.34 -2.09 2.94
CA ASP A 120 -38.06 -0.98 2.31
C ASP A 120 -37.84 -0.97 0.79
N VAL A 121 -36.67 -1.42 0.34
CA VAL A 121 -36.29 -1.44 -1.09
C VAL A 121 -36.89 -2.65 -1.81
N ILE A 122 -36.97 -3.82 -1.16
CA ILE A 122 -37.55 -5.03 -1.77
C ILE A 122 -39.08 -5.00 -1.82
N SER A 123 -39.74 -4.29 -0.90
CA SER A 123 -41.21 -4.21 -0.81
C SER A 123 -41.89 -3.87 -2.15
N PRO A 124 -41.53 -2.79 -2.86
CA PRO A 124 -42.16 -2.49 -4.15
C PRO A 124 -41.84 -3.53 -5.24
N LEU A 125 -40.70 -4.22 -5.17
CA LEU A 125 -40.36 -5.28 -6.14
C LEU A 125 -41.23 -6.53 -5.95
N LEU A 126 -41.53 -6.90 -4.71
CA LEU A 126 -42.45 -8.02 -4.40
C LEU A 126 -43.88 -7.70 -4.84
N ALA A 127 -44.28 -6.44 -4.78
CA ALA A 127 -45.59 -6.00 -5.26
C ALA A 127 -45.71 -6.04 -6.79
N VAL A 128 -44.60 -5.88 -7.53
CA VAL A 128 -44.55 -6.13 -8.98
C VAL A 128 -44.64 -7.63 -9.26
N SER A 129 -43.71 -8.42 -8.69
CA SER A 129 -43.71 -9.88 -8.80
C SER A 129 -42.68 -10.51 -7.86
N GLU A 130 -42.99 -11.70 -7.33
CA GLU A 130 -42.07 -12.45 -6.48
C GLU A 130 -40.70 -12.73 -7.14
N ILE A 131 -40.66 -12.90 -8.46
CA ILE A 131 -39.40 -13.15 -9.19
C ILE A 131 -38.41 -11.99 -9.06
N TRP A 132 -38.89 -10.75 -9.03
CA TRP A 132 -38.06 -9.56 -8.86
C TRP A 132 -37.52 -9.46 -7.43
N GLY A 133 -38.33 -9.87 -6.45
CA GLY A 133 -37.88 -10.03 -5.06
C GLY A 133 -36.76 -11.07 -4.92
N PHE A 134 -36.92 -12.25 -5.52
CA PHE A 134 -35.86 -13.27 -5.53
C PHE A 134 -34.58 -12.79 -6.22
N LEU A 135 -34.70 -12.06 -7.34
CA LEU A 135 -33.56 -11.50 -8.04
C LEU A 135 -32.84 -10.42 -7.21
N PHE A 136 -33.59 -9.62 -6.43
CA PHE A 136 -33.02 -8.66 -5.48
C PHE A 136 -32.29 -9.36 -4.33
N LEU A 137 -32.85 -10.42 -3.76
CA LEU A 137 -32.18 -11.22 -2.72
C LEU A 137 -30.90 -11.87 -3.26
N PHE A 138 -30.92 -12.34 -4.52
CA PHE A 138 -29.74 -12.82 -5.20
C PHE A 138 -28.68 -11.70 -5.33
N TYR A 139 -29.06 -10.50 -5.76
CA TYR A 139 -28.16 -9.35 -5.81
C TYR A 139 -27.51 -9.05 -4.46
N ILE A 140 -28.30 -8.98 -3.37
CA ILE A 140 -27.79 -8.73 -2.01
C ILE A 140 -26.81 -9.83 -1.60
N SER A 141 -27.20 -11.10 -1.74
CA SER A 141 -26.39 -12.24 -1.34
C SER A 141 -25.08 -12.31 -2.15
N PHE A 142 -25.16 -12.15 -3.46
CA PHE A 142 -24.00 -12.14 -4.35
C PHE A 142 -23.05 -10.99 -4.01
N THR A 143 -23.59 -9.79 -3.76
CA THR A 143 -22.75 -8.62 -3.46
C THR A 143 -22.09 -8.74 -2.09
N LEU A 144 -22.82 -9.15 -1.05
CA LEU A 144 -22.29 -9.27 0.31
C LEU A 144 -21.34 -10.46 0.46
N PHE A 145 -21.69 -11.64 -0.06
CA PHE A 145 -20.91 -12.86 0.15
C PHE A 145 -19.82 -13.09 -0.89
N ALA A 146 -19.98 -12.63 -2.13
CA ALA A 146 -18.96 -12.80 -3.17
C ALA A 146 -18.19 -11.50 -3.40
N VAL A 147 -18.86 -10.43 -3.82
CA VAL A 147 -18.19 -9.23 -4.33
C VAL A 147 -17.39 -8.53 -3.22
N LEU A 148 -18.01 -8.19 -2.08
CA LEU A 148 -17.33 -7.52 -0.98
C LEU A 148 -16.18 -8.36 -0.42
N ASN A 149 -16.37 -9.68 -0.30
CA ASN A 149 -15.31 -10.59 0.14
C ASN A 149 -14.13 -10.64 -0.85
N VAL A 150 -14.39 -10.62 -2.16
CA VAL A 150 -13.33 -10.50 -3.18
C VAL A 150 -12.61 -9.17 -3.07
N VAL A 151 -13.33 -8.05 -2.88
CA VAL A 151 -12.73 -6.73 -2.68
C VAL A 151 -11.81 -6.73 -1.45
N THR A 152 -12.28 -7.26 -0.32
CA THR A 152 -11.48 -7.39 0.90
C THR A 152 -10.25 -8.27 0.65
N GLY A 153 -10.41 -9.40 -0.06
CA GLY A 153 -9.29 -10.28 -0.41
C GLY A 153 -8.22 -9.59 -1.25
N VAL A 154 -8.63 -8.87 -2.30
CA VAL A 154 -7.71 -8.10 -3.16
C VAL A 154 -7.01 -6.99 -2.37
N PHE A 155 -7.72 -6.30 -1.48
CA PHE A 155 -7.16 -5.27 -0.62
C PHE A 155 -6.10 -5.86 0.34
N CYS A 156 -6.42 -6.96 1.01
CA CYS A 156 -5.50 -7.68 1.89
C CYS A 156 -4.26 -8.17 1.12
N GLN A 157 -4.45 -8.78 -0.05
CA GLN A 157 -3.36 -9.24 -0.90
C GLN A 157 -2.44 -8.08 -1.31
N SER A 158 -3.02 -6.95 -1.71
CA SER A 158 -2.27 -5.75 -2.09
C SER A 158 -1.47 -5.17 -0.91
N ALA A 159 -2.05 -5.23 0.30
CA ALA A 159 -1.38 -4.79 1.53
C ALA A 159 -0.20 -5.71 1.88
N ILE A 160 -0.37 -7.03 1.74
CA ILE A 160 0.69 -8.03 1.95
C ILE A 160 1.83 -7.83 0.94
N GLU A 161 1.50 -7.66 -0.35
CA GLU A 161 2.49 -7.39 -1.40
C GLU A 161 3.25 -6.09 -1.15
N SER A 162 2.56 -5.02 -0.72
CA SER A 162 3.20 -3.76 -0.35
C SER A 162 4.20 -3.94 0.80
N ALA A 163 3.83 -4.71 1.84
CA ALA A 163 4.72 -4.99 2.97
C ALA A 163 5.95 -5.84 2.55
N GLN A 164 5.77 -6.82 1.66
CA GLN A 164 6.86 -7.65 1.15
C GLN A 164 7.81 -6.89 0.22
N ASN A 165 7.27 -6.00 -0.62
CA ASN A 165 8.06 -5.16 -1.52
C ASN A 165 8.93 -4.16 -0.75
N ASP A 166 8.44 -3.62 0.37
CA ASP A 166 9.24 -2.74 1.22
C ASP A 166 10.46 -3.47 1.81
N HIS A 167 10.28 -4.71 2.28
CA HIS A 167 11.39 -5.56 2.76
C HIS A 167 12.42 -5.86 1.66
N THR A 168 11.94 -6.20 0.46
CA THR A 168 12.82 -6.49 -0.69
C THR A 168 13.59 -5.25 -1.14
N ALA A 169 12.94 -4.08 -1.18
CA ALA A 169 13.57 -2.82 -1.50
C ALA A 169 14.68 -2.46 -0.50
N VAL A 170 14.44 -2.68 0.79
CA VAL A 170 15.45 -2.50 1.84
C VAL A 170 16.64 -3.45 1.65
N VAL A 171 16.40 -4.75 1.45
CA VAL A 171 17.45 -5.74 1.20
C VAL A 171 18.27 -5.37 -0.05
N HIS A 172 17.62 -4.95 -1.13
CA HIS A 172 18.29 -4.55 -2.36
C HIS A 172 19.14 -3.28 -2.18
N SER A 173 18.69 -2.33 -1.36
CA SER A 173 19.46 -1.14 -1.02
C SER A 173 20.73 -1.47 -0.22
N ILE A 174 20.65 -2.44 0.70
CA ILE A 174 21.78 -2.93 1.49
C ILE A 174 22.79 -3.63 0.57
N LEU A 175 22.33 -4.51 -0.32
CA LEU A 175 23.20 -5.21 -1.27
C LEU A 175 23.86 -4.25 -2.26
N LYS A 176 23.12 -3.25 -2.77
CA LYS A 176 23.64 -2.21 -3.66
C LYS A 176 24.73 -1.39 -2.98
N ASN A 177 24.51 -0.98 -1.72
CA ASN A 177 25.53 -0.28 -0.93
C ASN A 177 26.76 -1.16 -0.71
N LYS A 178 26.60 -2.42 -0.29
CA LYS A 178 27.72 -3.36 -0.14
C LYS A 178 28.52 -3.52 -1.44
N LYS A 179 27.86 -3.68 -2.58
CA LYS A 179 28.52 -3.78 -3.88
C LYS A 179 29.30 -2.50 -4.21
N ALA A 180 28.70 -1.33 -3.98
CA ALA A 180 29.38 -0.05 -4.20
C ALA A 180 30.63 0.12 -3.31
N HIS A 181 30.60 -0.37 -2.06
CA HIS A 181 31.79 -0.38 -1.20
C HIS A 181 32.87 -1.33 -1.74
N VAL A 182 32.51 -2.53 -2.17
CA VAL A 182 33.45 -3.49 -2.77
C VAL A 182 34.06 -2.95 -4.05
N ASP A 183 33.27 -2.32 -4.92
CA ASP A 183 33.75 -1.76 -6.19
C ASP A 183 34.72 -0.58 -5.94
N LYS A 184 34.47 0.25 -4.93
CA LYS A 184 35.41 1.31 -4.51
C LYS A 184 36.70 0.74 -3.92
N ILE A 185 36.61 -0.33 -3.12
CA ILE A 185 37.78 -1.04 -2.59
C ILE A 185 38.61 -1.63 -3.73
N LYS A 186 37.97 -2.29 -4.70
CA LYS A 186 38.63 -2.78 -5.91
C LYS A 186 39.27 -1.66 -6.72
N ALA A 187 38.61 -0.51 -6.85
CA ALA A 187 39.16 0.65 -7.56
C ALA A 187 40.40 1.22 -6.84
N LEU A 188 40.37 1.33 -5.51
CA LEU A 188 41.55 1.70 -4.71
C LEU A 188 42.68 0.70 -4.93
N PHE A 189 42.38 -0.59 -4.82
CA PHE A 189 43.36 -1.67 -5.00
C PHE A 189 43.92 -1.78 -6.43
N SER A 190 43.12 -1.47 -7.45
CA SER A 190 43.61 -1.39 -8.84
C SER A 190 44.58 -0.24 -9.09
N LYS A 191 44.47 0.86 -8.33
CA LYS A 191 45.46 1.97 -8.34
C LYS A 191 46.69 1.66 -7.48
N LEU A 192 46.60 0.66 -6.61
CA LEU A 192 47.65 0.23 -5.70
C LEU A 192 48.55 -0.81 -6.37
N GLY A 193 47.98 -1.77 -7.11
CA GLY A 193 48.67 -2.91 -7.73
C GLY A 193 49.50 -2.59 -8.98
N ASP A 194 50.24 -3.60 -9.45
CA ASP A 194 51.13 -3.51 -10.62
C ASP A 194 50.35 -3.61 -11.94
N ASP A 195 50.55 -2.66 -12.86
CA ASP A 195 49.78 -2.47 -14.11
C ASP A 195 49.77 -3.71 -15.02
N LYS A 196 50.73 -4.63 -14.84
CA LYS A 196 50.89 -5.83 -15.67
C LYS A 196 50.34 -7.11 -15.08
N THR A 197 50.19 -7.20 -13.75
CA THR A 197 49.80 -8.44 -13.06
C THR A 197 48.46 -8.32 -12.34
N GLY A 198 48.02 -7.11 -12.00
CA GLY A 198 46.83 -6.88 -11.18
C GLY A 198 46.93 -7.40 -9.74
N ALA A 199 48.09 -7.95 -9.37
CA ALA A 199 48.38 -8.45 -8.03
C ALA A 199 48.99 -7.34 -7.17
N ILE A 200 48.66 -7.34 -5.88
CA ILE A 200 49.25 -6.43 -4.90
C ILE A 200 50.27 -7.24 -4.11
N THR A 201 51.54 -6.87 -4.21
CA THR A 201 52.59 -7.45 -3.38
C THR A 201 52.58 -6.79 -2.01
N PHE A 202 53.02 -7.52 -0.98
CA PHE A 202 53.04 -7.04 0.41
C PHE A 202 53.79 -5.72 0.57
N ALA A 203 54.92 -5.55 -0.12
CA ALA A 203 55.71 -4.31 -0.11
C ALA A 203 54.94 -3.10 -0.69
N MET A 204 54.16 -3.29 -1.77
CA MET A 204 53.34 -2.22 -2.37
C MET A 204 52.16 -1.83 -1.49
N PHE A 205 51.64 -2.79 -0.70
CA PHE A 205 50.61 -2.55 0.28
C PHE A 205 51.14 -1.73 1.47
N GLU A 206 52.31 -2.10 2.00
CA GLU A 206 52.98 -1.42 3.13
C GLU A 206 53.39 0.03 2.79
N GLU A 207 53.80 0.29 1.56
CA GLU A 207 54.16 1.63 1.10
C GLU A 207 52.94 2.58 1.05
N LYS A 208 51.79 2.08 0.58
CA LYS A 208 50.61 2.93 0.29
C LYS A 208 49.51 2.85 1.35
N ILE A 209 49.56 1.90 2.30
CA ILE A 209 48.62 1.83 3.42
C ILE A 209 48.71 3.08 4.30
N ASN A 210 49.92 3.65 4.45
CA ASN A 210 50.15 4.90 5.17
C ASN A 210 49.71 6.16 4.39
N SER A 211 49.15 6.02 3.19
CA SER A 211 48.71 7.19 2.41
C SER A 211 47.40 7.77 2.98
N PRO A 212 47.28 9.11 3.09
CA PRO A 212 46.10 9.75 3.70
C PRO A 212 44.76 9.34 3.07
N ALA A 213 44.77 9.05 1.76
CA ALA A 213 43.58 8.62 1.02
C ALA A 213 43.11 7.20 1.40
N VAL A 214 44.04 6.30 1.73
CA VAL A 214 43.73 4.95 2.18
C VAL A 214 43.30 4.99 3.65
N GLN A 215 43.98 5.78 4.49
CA GLN A 215 43.63 5.93 5.91
C GLN A 215 42.22 6.48 6.12
N ALA A 216 41.89 7.59 5.46
CA ALA A 216 40.56 8.20 5.54
C ALA A 216 39.45 7.24 5.07
N TYR A 217 39.75 6.34 4.13
CA TYR A 217 38.77 5.39 3.63
C TYR A 217 38.58 4.18 4.56
N PHE A 218 39.63 3.71 5.23
CA PHE A 218 39.55 2.67 6.26
C PHE A 218 38.82 3.17 7.52
N GLU A 219 39.03 4.43 7.89
CA GLU A 219 38.31 5.12 8.97
C GLU A 219 36.81 5.22 8.67
N VAL A 220 36.44 5.57 7.43
CA VAL A 220 35.02 5.56 6.96
C VAL A 220 34.39 4.15 7.01
N LEU A 221 35.20 3.08 6.91
CA LEU A 221 34.75 1.69 7.03
C LEU A 221 34.67 1.21 8.49
N GLY A 222 35.05 2.03 9.47
CA GLY A 222 35.10 1.66 10.89
C GLY A 222 36.19 0.64 11.20
N LEU A 223 37.23 0.57 10.36
CA LEU A 223 38.39 -0.27 10.56
C LEU A 223 39.51 0.63 11.09
N ASP A 224 39.72 0.62 12.40
CA ASP A 224 40.93 1.18 13.02
C ASP A 224 42.11 0.24 12.72
N VAL A 225 42.68 0.38 11.53
CA VAL A 225 43.81 -0.46 11.07
C VAL A 225 45.12 -0.08 11.78
N TRP A 226 45.12 0.97 12.59
CA TRP A 226 46.34 1.62 13.07
C TRP A 226 46.80 1.15 14.46
N ASP A 227 45.96 0.41 15.20
CA ASP A 227 46.24 0.08 16.60
C ASP A 227 46.56 -1.41 16.86
N ASP A 228 46.51 -2.27 15.84
CA ASP A 228 46.82 -3.69 16.01
C ASP A 228 48.02 -4.14 15.17
N ALA A 229 49.19 -4.09 15.80
CA ALA A 229 50.42 -4.74 15.34
C ALA A 229 50.22 -6.25 15.02
N GLY A 230 49.10 -6.85 15.43
CA GLY A 230 48.67 -8.21 15.11
C GLY A 230 48.21 -8.43 13.66
N LEU A 231 47.78 -7.41 12.90
CA LEU A 231 47.29 -7.60 11.53
C LEU A 231 48.44 -7.81 10.52
N MET A 232 49.58 -7.17 10.73
CA MET A 232 50.77 -7.36 9.89
C MET A 232 51.49 -8.70 10.13
N SER A 233 51.33 -9.31 11.31
CA SER A 233 51.93 -10.61 11.62
C SER A 233 51.13 -11.81 11.09
N ARG A 234 49.86 -11.63 10.71
CA ARG A 234 48.99 -12.72 10.20
C ARG A 234 48.94 -12.82 8.68
N VAL A 235 49.42 -11.81 7.95
CA VAL A 235 49.51 -11.81 6.47
C VAL A 235 50.89 -12.30 5.98
N SER A 236 51.87 -12.37 6.87
CA SER A 236 53.23 -12.87 6.58
C SER A 236 53.44 -14.37 6.89
N GLY A 237 52.35 -15.11 7.15
CA GLY A 237 52.35 -16.57 7.38
C GLY A 237 51.66 -17.34 6.28
#